data_AF-A0A7Z8PC59-F1
#
_entry.id   AF-A0A7Z8PC59-F1
#
_cell.length_a   1.000
_cell.length_b   1.000
_cell.length_c   1.000
_cell.angle_alpha   90.00
_cell.angle_beta   90.00
_cell.angle_gamma   90.00
#
_symmetry.space_group_name_H-M   'P 1'
#
loop_
_entity.id
_entity.type
_entity.pdbx_description
1 polymer ?
#
loop_
_entity_poly.entity_id
_entity_poly.type
_entity_poly.pdbx_seq_one_letter_code
_entity_poly.pdbx_strand_id
1 'polypeptide(L)'
;MPHLALSPWLLQACVLLVFGLGPLCAQEIIAPPPATVTAADLDAQSGLRLTSPFWNHGWWDDGMAEVAEYTLQQQRYGQTWEGTGALIAVREYMDPQRAVKSVDESGTPVIKAHLQRSFQTGTYPYSQSMTALLDSRHGLPQRYLMSSHEWCGT
;
A
#
# COMPACT_ATOMS: atom_id res chain seq x y z
N MET A 1 -53.43 -37.39 -24.25
CA MET A 1 -52.70 -37.04 -23.01
C MET A 1 -52.74 -35.52 -22.88
N PRO A 2 -53.31 -34.93 -21.82
CA PRO A 2 -53.40 -33.48 -21.71
C PRO A 2 -52.07 -32.92 -21.19
N HIS A 3 -51.58 -31.86 -21.83
CA HIS A 3 -50.40 -31.13 -21.40
C HIS A 3 -50.85 -30.07 -20.38
N LEU A 4 -50.43 -30.21 -19.12
CA LEU A 4 -50.63 -29.21 -18.07
C LEU A 4 -49.73 -28.01 -18.35
N ALA A 5 -50.32 -26.90 -18.81
CA ALA A 5 -49.62 -25.62 -18.95
C ALA A 5 -49.54 -24.92 -17.59
N LEU A 6 -48.34 -24.80 -17.03
CA LEU A 6 -48.06 -24.02 -15.82
C LEU A 6 -48.25 -22.53 -16.12
N SER A 7 -49.00 -21.84 -15.27
CA SER A 7 -49.37 -20.43 -15.48
C SER A 7 -48.18 -19.49 -15.23
N PRO A 8 -48.01 -18.44 -16.06
CA PRO A 8 -46.85 -17.54 -16.00
C PRO A 8 -46.78 -16.69 -14.71
N TRP A 9 -47.88 -16.60 -13.96
CA TRP A 9 -47.98 -15.86 -12.70
C TRP A 9 -47.19 -16.52 -11.55
N LEU A 10 -47.04 -17.85 -11.57
CA LEU A 10 -46.27 -18.58 -10.56
C LEU A 10 -44.76 -18.34 -10.69
N LEU A 11 -44.27 -18.08 -11.91
CA LEU A 11 -42.87 -17.76 -12.18
C LEU A 11 -42.50 -16.33 -11.72
N GLN A 12 -43.40 -15.35 -11.91
CA GLN A 12 -43.17 -13.98 -11.46
C GLN A 12 -43.17 -13.82 -9.93
N ALA A 13 -43.98 -14.60 -9.22
CA ALA A 13 -43.99 -14.60 -7.75
C ALA A 13 -42.69 -15.18 -7.16
N CYS A 14 -42.05 -16.15 -7.83
CA CYS A 14 -40.79 -16.73 -7.37
C CYS A 14 -39.59 -15.77 -7.51
N VAL A 15 -39.56 -14.93 -8.55
CA VAL A 15 -38.40 -14.04 -8.81
C VAL A 15 -38.32 -12.88 -7.80
N LEU A 16 -39.46 -12.34 -7.36
CA LEU A 16 -39.49 -11.25 -6.38
C LEU A 16 -39.16 -11.68 -4.94
N LEU A 17 -39.34 -12.97 -4.62
CA LEU A 17 -39.03 -13.52 -3.30
C LEU A 17 -37.53 -13.82 -3.12
N VAL A 18 -36.78 -14.00 -4.21
CA VAL A 18 -35.34 -14.30 -4.18
C VAL A 18 -34.47 -13.04 -4.00
N PHE A 19 -34.95 -11.86 -4.39
CA PHE A 19 -34.16 -10.62 -4.35
C PHE A 19 -34.53 -9.64 -3.23
N GLY A 20 -35.58 -9.91 -2.43
CA GLY A 20 -36.16 -8.91 -1.53
C GLY A 20 -35.55 -8.79 -0.11
N LEU A 21 -34.82 -9.78 0.40
CA LEU A 21 -34.46 -9.84 1.84
C LEU A 21 -33.08 -10.47 2.08
N GLY A 22 -32.07 -10.11 1.27
CA GLY A 22 -30.68 -10.33 1.68
C GLY A 22 -30.33 -9.31 2.76
N PRO A 23 -30.00 -9.70 4.00
CA PRO A 23 -29.50 -8.73 4.96
C PRO A 23 -28.25 -8.08 4.36
N LEU A 24 -28.20 -6.74 4.39
CA LEU A 24 -26.92 -6.03 4.34
C LEU A 24 -26.11 -6.58 5.53
N CYS A 25 -25.30 -7.60 5.30
CA CYS A 25 -24.27 -7.98 6.23
C CYS A 25 -23.29 -6.82 6.28
N ALA A 26 -23.55 -5.86 7.17
CA ALA A 26 -22.52 -4.97 7.65
C ALA A 26 -21.43 -5.89 8.22
N GLN A 27 -20.33 -6.00 7.49
CA GLN A 27 -19.22 -6.85 7.88
C GLN A 27 -18.70 -6.32 9.21
N GLU A 28 -18.76 -7.17 10.24
CA GLU A 28 -18.25 -6.84 11.57
C GLU A 28 -16.78 -6.46 11.42
N ILE A 29 -16.42 -5.28 11.94
CA ILE A 29 -15.02 -4.84 11.99
C ILE A 29 -14.35 -5.71 13.05
N ILE A 30 -13.82 -6.86 12.64
CA ILE A 30 -12.96 -7.69 13.48
C ILE A 30 -11.71 -6.87 13.72
N ALA A 31 -11.50 -6.47 14.98
CA ALA A 31 -10.24 -5.85 15.38
C ALA A 31 -9.11 -6.82 15.02
N PRO A 32 -8.05 -6.39 14.31
CA PRO A 32 -6.94 -7.26 14.01
C PRO A 32 -6.40 -7.83 15.33
N PRO A 33 -6.01 -9.12 15.35
CA PRO A 33 -5.42 -9.70 16.55
C PRO A 33 -4.28 -8.80 17.01
N PRO A 34 -4.14 -8.55 18.33
CA PRO A 34 -3.08 -7.70 18.83
C PRO A 34 -1.77 -8.23 18.29
N ALA A 35 -0.98 -7.36 17.64
CA ALA A 35 0.32 -7.71 17.10
C ALA A 35 1.19 -8.19 18.26
N THR A 36 1.21 -9.50 18.48
CA THR A 36 1.94 -10.16 19.57
C THR A 36 3.29 -10.61 19.03
N VAL A 37 3.97 -9.72 18.33
CA VAL A 37 5.38 -9.91 18.02
C VAL A 37 6.12 -9.03 19.00
N THR A 38 6.84 -9.64 19.94
CA THR A 38 7.59 -8.87 20.93
C THR A 38 8.83 -8.25 20.27
N ALA A 39 9.36 -7.17 20.83
CA ALA A 39 10.62 -6.60 20.36
C ALA A 39 11.77 -7.63 20.38
N ALA A 40 11.73 -8.58 21.33
CA ALA A 40 12.68 -9.69 21.40
C ALA A 40 12.53 -10.70 20.25
N ASP A 41 11.31 -10.96 19.77
CA ASP A 41 11.05 -11.82 18.62
C ASP A 41 11.51 -11.16 17.31
N LEU A 42 11.36 -9.83 17.19
CA LEU A 42 11.88 -9.04 16.06
C LEU A 42 13.41 -8.99 16.04
N ASP A 43 14.04 -8.90 17.22
CA ASP A 43 15.50 -8.93 17.35
C ASP A 43 16.10 -10.32 17.05
N ALA A 44 15.33 -11.38 17.30
CA ALA A 44 15.69 -12.77 17.00
C ALA A 44 15.47 -13.15 15.53
N GLN A 45 14.51 -12.52 14.85
CA GLN A 45 14.38 -12.64 13.40
C GLN A 45 15.59 -11.98 12.74
N SER A 46 16.42 -12.80 12.09
CA SER A 46 17.63 -12.41 11.36
C SER A 46 17.30 -11.58 10.11
N GLY A 47 16.57 -10.49 10.27
CA GLY A 47 16.40 -9.46 9.27
C GLY A 47 17.56 -8.49 9.36
N LEU A 48 18.11 -8.16 8.20
CA LEU A 48 19.09 -7.10 7.93
C LEU A 48 19.36 -6.15 9.11
N ARG A 49 20.24 -6.51 10.07
CA ARG A 49 20.65 -5.57 11.12
C ARG A 49 21.43 -4.46 10.47
N LEU A 50 20.76 -3.35 10.20
CA LEU A 50 21.38 -2.13 9.73
C LEU A 50 22.15 -1.52 10.89
N THR A 51 23.33 -2.09 11.21
CA THR A 51 24.30 -1.52 12.15
C THR A 51 24.95 -0.25 11.60
N SER A 52 24.50 0.22 10.44
CA SER A 52 25.04 1.39 9.78
C SER A 52 24.77 2.62 10.65
N PRO A 53 25.81 3.40 10.99
CA PRO A 53 25.66 4.71 11.64
C PRO A 53 24.70 5.61 10.87
N PHE A 54 24.57 5.39 9.56
CA PHE A 54 23.77 6.16 8.62
C PHE A 54 22.37 6.49 9.14
N TRP A 55 21.63 5.49 9.64
CA TRP A 55 20.23 5.67 10.06
C TRP A 55 20.08 6.34 11.43
N ASN A 56 21.13 6.31 12.25
CA ASN A 56 21.13 6.86 13.60
C ASN A 56 21.77 8.26 13.65
N HIS A 57 22.03 8.87 12.49
CA HIS A 57 22.52 10.23 12.47
C HIS A 57 21.39 11.25 12.68
N GLY A 58 21.62 12.24 13.52
CA GLY A 58 20.63 13.26 13.87
C GLY A 58 20.15 14.16 12.73
N TRP A 59 20.79 14.15 11.55
CA TRP A 59 20.25 14.84 10.37
C TRP A 59 19.02 14.15 9.79
N TRP A 60 18.74 12.90 10.15
CA TRP A 60 17.45 12.27 9.85
C TRP A 60 16.36 12.67 10.84
N ASP A 61 16.69 13.13 12.04
CA ASP A 61 15.73 13.45 13.11
C ASP A 61 15.51 14.97 13.26
N ASP A 62 15.85 15.76 12.24
CA ASP A 62 15.73 17.23 12.25
C ASP A 62 14.31 17.74 11.90
N GLY A 63 13.39 16.81 11.60
CA GLY A 63 12.01 17.11 11.21
C GLY A 63 11.84 17.50 9.73
N MET A 64 12.91 17.45 8.93
CA MET A 64 12.89 17.79 7.52
C MET A 64 12.80 16.55 6.64
N ALA A 65 12.35 16.77 5.40
CA ALA A 65 12.31 15.74 4.37
C ALA A 65 13.47 15.94 3.40
N GLU A 66 14.15 14.85 3.05
CA GLU A 66 15.17 14.85 2.00
C GLU A 66 14.53 14.53 0.66
N VAL A 67 14.81 15.36 -0.35
CA VAL A 67 14.26 15.21 -1.69
C VAL A 67 15.39 15.14 -2.70
N ALA A 68 15.40 14.05 -3.47
CA ALA A 68 16.34 13.85 -4.56
C ALA A 68 15.59 13.70 -5.89
N GLU A 69 15.97 14.52 -6.87
CA GLU A 69 15.42 14.47 -8.22
C GLU A 69 16.38 13.74 -9.18
N TYR A 70 15.81 13.04 -10.15
CA TYR A 70 16.54 12.20 -11.09
C TYR A 70 16.03 12.37 -12.51
N THR A 71 16.96 12.45 -13.45
CA THR A 71 16.68 12.11 -14.85
C THR A 71 16.56 10.59 -14.95
N LEU A 72 15.42 10.10 -15.43
CA LEU A 72 15.10 8.68 -15.52
C LEU A 72 15.23 8.17 -16.95
N GLN A 73 15.87 7.02 -17.12
CA GLN A 73 15.77 6.20 -18.33
C GLN A 73 15.03 4.91 -18.01
N GLN A 74 13.80 4.79 -18.52
CA GLN A 74 12.90 3.69 -18.24
C GLN A 74 12.76 2.77 -19.45
N GLN A 75 13.15 1.50 -19.31
CA GLN A 75 12.94 0.52 -20.35
C GLN A 75 11.50 0.00 -20.31
N ARG A 76 10.77 0.09 -21.42
CA ARG A 76 9.42 -0.48 -21.58
C ARG A 76 9.09 -0.73 -23.06
N TYR A 77 8.46 -1.87 -23.35
CA TYR A 77 8.15 -2.34 -24.71
C TYR A 77 9.38 -2.44 -25.64
N GLY A 78 10.53 -2.84 -25.08
CA GLY A 78 11.78 -2.97 -25.84
C GLY A 78 12.44 -1.64 -26.22
N GLN A 79 11.90 -0.52 -25.76
CA GLN A 79 12.46 0.82 -25.96
C GLN A 79 12.82 1.47 -24.61
N THR A 80 13.75 2.42 -24.65
CA THR A 80 14.14 3.20 -23.47
C THR A 80 13.51 4.58 -23.60
N TRP A 81 12.81 4.99 -22.56
CA TRP A 81 12.07 6.23 -22.50
C TRP A 81 12.66 7.16 -21.46
N GLU A 82 12.77 8.43 -21.80
CA GLU A 82 13.16 9.46 -20.83
C GLU A 82 11.98 9.82 -19.93
N GLY A 83 12.32 10.22 -18.71
CA GLY A 83 11.36 10.66 -17.72
C GLY A 83 12.03 11.33 -16.55
N THR A 84 11.25 11.56 -15.50
CA THR A 84 11.70 12.14 -14.25
C THR A 84 11.38 11.21 -13.08
N GLY A 85 12.20 11.27 -12.05
CA GLY A 85 11.96 10.60 -10.79
C GLY A 85 12.23 11.53 -9.61
N ALA A 86 11.49 11.35 -8.52
CA ALA A 86 11.73 12.03 -7.26
C ALA A 86 11.68 11.00 -6.12
N LEU A 87 12.74 10.95 -5.32
CA LEU A 87 12.79 10.19 -4.07
C LEU A 87 12.64 11.16 -2.91
N ILE A 88 11.64 10.93 -2.08
CA ILE A 88 11.37 11.69 -0.86
C ILE A 88 11.62 10.74 0.31
N ALA A 89 12.61 11.04 1.13
CA ALA A 89 12.95 10.30 2.34
C ALA A 89 12.57 11.11 3.58
N VAL A 90 11.74 10.54 4.45
CA VAL A 90 11.23 11.24 5.63
C VAL A 90 11.29 10.35 6.86
N ARG A 91 11.73 10.93 7.96
CA ARG A 91 11.64 10.35 9.29
C ARG A 91 10.24 10.57 9.87
N GLU A 92 9.57 9.48 10.24
CA GLU A 92 8.26 9.60 10.90
C GLU A 92 8.01 8.44 11.87
N TYR A 93 6.98 8.60 12.69
CA TYR A 93 6.47 7.54 13.57
C TYR A 93 5.23 6.92 12.95
N MET A 94 5.14 5.59 12.98
CA MET A 94 4.00 4.81 12.50
C MET A 94 3.23 4.21 13.68
N ASP A 95 1.91 4.32 13.67
CA ASP A 95 1.04 3.60 14.60
C ASP A 95 1.12 2.08 14.30
N PRO A 96 1.59 1.25 15.24
CA PRO A 96 1.80 -0.17 15.00
C PRO A 96 0.50 -0.97 14.84
N GLN A 97 -0.63 -0.45 15.31
CA GLN A 97 -1.93 -1.12 15.20
C GLN A 97 -2.67 -0.71 13.94
N ARG A 98 -2.65 0.58 13.62
CA ARG A 98 -3.40 1.13 12.48
C ARG A 98 -2.60 1.14 11.18
N ALA A 99 -1.28 0.94 11.24
CA ALA A 99 -0.36 1.01 10.11
C ALA A 99 -0.44 2.33 9.33
N VAL A 100 -0.75 3.43 10.02
CA VAL A 100 -0.78 4.81 9.51
C VAL A 100 0.24 5.66 10.25
N LYS A 101 0.49 6.88 9.77
CA LYS A 101 1.33 7.84 10.50
C LYS A 101 0.76 8.09 11.90
N SER A 102 1.62 8.05 12.92
CA SER A 102 1.28 8.37 14.30
C SER A 102 1.03 9.88 14.45
N VAL A 103 0.13 10.23 15.35
CA VAL A 103 -0.19 11.64 15.69
C VAL A 103 0.93 12.26 16.55
N ASP A 104 1.61 11.42 17.31
CA ASP A 104 2.71 11.76 18.21
C ASP A 104 3.91 10.83 17.99
N GLU A 105 4.95 11.01 18.80
CA GLU A 105 6.19 10.22 18.75
C GLU A 105 6.07 8.85 19.46
N SER A 106 4.87 8.41 19.82
CA SER A 106 4.67 7.14 20.55
C SER A 106 4.73 5.88 19.67
N GLY A 107 4.82 6.06 18.34
CA GLY A 107 4.76 4.97 17.36
C GLY A 107 6.09 4.25 17.09
N THR A 108 6.04 3.29 16.17
CA THR A 108 7.23 2.64 15.62
C THR A 108 8.02 3.67 14.81
N PRO A 109 9.29 3.90 15.14
CA PRO A 109 10.10 4.90 14.46
C PRO A 109 10.48 4.32 13.08
N VAL A 110 10.02 4.95 12.00
CA VAL A 110 10.25 4.51 10.61
C VAL A 110 10.95 5.55 9.74
N ILE A 111 11.51 5.08 8.63
CA ILE A 111 11.97 5.88 7.51
C ILE A 111 11.08 5.55 6.32
N LYS A 112 10.37 6.57 5.85
CA LYS A 112 9.52 6.49 4.67
C LYS A 112 10.33 6.90 3.46
N ALA A 113 10.57 5.96 2.56
CA ALA A 113 11.13 6.20 1.24
C ALA A 113 10.01 6.17 0.21
N HIS A 114 9.64 7.34 -0.31
CA HIS A 114 8.62 7.50 -1.35
C HIS A 114 9.28 7.86 -2.68
N LEU A 115 9.24 6.94 -3.64
CA LEU A 115 9.74 7.14 -4.98
C LEU A 115 8.58 7.36 -5.93
N GLN A 116 8.58 8.49 -6.64
CA GLN A 116 7.68 8.77 -7.75
C GLN A 116 8.46 8.78 -9.05
N ARG A 117 7.86 8.24 -10.12
CA ARG A 117 8.43 8.18 -11.46
C ARG A 117 7.37 8.60 -12.47
N SER A 118 7.75 9.44 -13.42
CA SER A 118 6.90 9.82 -14.54
C SER A 118 7.67 9.67 -15.84
N PHE A 119 7.09 8.97 -16.81
CA PHE A 119 7.70 8.76 -18.14
C PHE A 119 6.61 8.50 -19.17
N GLN A 120 6.94 8.66 -20.45
CA GLN A 120 6.03 8.41 -21.59
C GLN A 120 6.48 7.16 -22.34
N THR A 121 5.55 6.34 -22.83
CA THR A 121 5.88 5.23 -23.76
C THR A 121 5.40 5.49 -25.19
N GLY A 122 5.41 6.76 -25.60
CA GLY A 122 4.87 7.23 -26.88
C GLY A 122 3.34 7.41 -26.84
N THR A 123 2.61 6.33 -26.59
CA THR A 123 1.13 6.37 -26.56
C THR A 123 0.56 6.67 -25.18
N TYR A 124 1.27 6.35 -24.09
CA TYR A 124 0.74 6.46 -22.72
C TYR A 124 1.70 7.14 -21.75
N PRO A 125 1.22 8.13 -20.96
CA PRO A 125 1.92 8.56 -19.76
C PRO A 125 1.82 7.49 -18.70
N TYR A 126 2.95 7.23 -18.03
CA TYR A 126 2.99 6.50 -16.78
C TYR A 126 3.28 7.45 -15.63
N SER A 127 2.51 7.32 -14.57
CA SER A 127 2.79 7.88 -13.26
C SER A 127 2.83 6.75 -12.24
N GLN A 128 4.04 6.40 -11.80
CA GLN A 128 4.27 5.28 -10.90
C GLN A 128 4.81 5.79 -9.58
N SER A 129 4.34 5.22 -8.48
CA SER A 129 4.87 5.52 -7.16
C SER A 129 5.06 4.27 -6.33
N MET A 130 6.05 4.32 -5.46
CA MET A 130 6.42 3.26 -4.53
C MET A 130 6.74 3.88 -3.19
N THR A 131 6.17 3.37 -2.11
CA THR A 131 6.50 3.78 -0.75
C THR A 131 6.92 2.57 0.05
N ALA A 132 8.11 2.64 0.64
CA ALA A 132 8.57 1.70 1.64
C ALA A 132 8.68 2.43 2.99
N LEU A 133 8.07 1.86 4.03
CA LEU A 133 8.23 2.31 5.40
C LEU A 133 9.06 1.26 6.13
N LEU A 134 10.27 1.63 6.50
CA LEU A 134 11.26 0.74 7.10
C LEU A 134 11.44 1.13 8.56
N ASP A 135 11.46 0.15 9.48
CA ASP A 135 11.83 0.43 10.86
C ASP A 135 13.26 0.96 10.93
N SER A 136 13.46 2.13 11.51
CA SER A 136 14.79 2.77 11.60
C SER A 136 15.82 1.97 12.38
N ARG A 137 15.38 1.12 13.32
CA ARG A 137 16.26 0.42 14.27
C ARG A 137 16.92 -0.79 13.63
N HIS A 138 16.18 -1.50 12.78
CA HIS A 138 16.58 -2.79 12.22
C HIS A 138 16.21 -2.96 10.75
N GLY A 139 15.73 -1.92 10.06
CA GLY A 139 15.48 -1.93 8.62
C GLY A 139 14.31 -2.80 8.16
N LEU A 140 13.55 -3.40 9.08
CA LEU A 140 12.46 -4.30 8.71
C LEU A 140 11.32 -3.51 8.07
N PRO A 141 10.83 -3.92 6.89
CA PRO A 141 9.72 -3.23 6.24
C PRO A 141 8.45 -3.39 7.06
N GLN A 142 7.88 -2.27 7.48
CA GLN A 142 6.60 -2.20 8.20
C GLN A 142 5.43 -2.15 7.21
N ARG A 143 5.62 -1.45 6.08
CA ARG A 143 4.59 -1.34 5.04
C ARG A 143 5.22 -1.04 3.70
N TYR A 144 4.65 -1.63 2.66
CA TYR A 144 5.02 -1.36 1.27
C TYR A 144 3.77 -1.06 0.47
N LEU A 145 3.80 0.01 -0.32
CA LEU A 145 2.72 0.38 -1.23
C LEU A 145 3.31 0.69 -2.59
N MET A 146 2.61 0.29 -3.64
CA MET A 146 2.96 0.65 -5.01
C MET A 146 1.69 1.00 -5.77
N SER A 147 1.79 2.00 -6.65
CA SER A 147 0.71 2.36 -7.57
C SER A 147 1.29 2.70 -8.94
N SER A 148 0.53 2.42 -9.99
CA SER A 148 0.95 2.68 -11.37
C SER A 148 -0.27 3.10 -12.17
N HIS A 149 -0.35 4.38 -12.53
CA HIS A 149 -1.48 4.93 -13.28
C HIS A 149 -1.07 5.17 -14.73
N GLU A 150 -1.95 4.80 -15.65
CA GLU A 150 -1.84 5.04 -17.09
C GLU A 150 -3.25 5.27 -17.70
N TRP A 151 -3.36 5.56 -19.01
CA TRP A 151 -4.66 5.94 -19.60
C TRP A 151 -5.68 4.80 -19.73
N CYS A 152 -5.22 3.56 -19.85
CA CYS A 152 -6.03 2.36 -19.90
C CYS A 152 -6.35 1.79 -18.50
N GLY A 153 -5.89 2.43 -17.42
CA GLY A 153 -6.27 2.03 -16.06
C GLY A 153 -5.22 2.33 -14.99
N THR A 154 -5.54 1.81 -13.81
CA THR A 154 -4.76 1.90 -12.56
C THR A 154 -4.51 0.51 -12.00
#